data_AF-A0A0F9EHQ1-F1
#
_entry.id   AF-A0A0F9EHQ1-F1
#
_cell.length_a   1.000
_cell.length_b   1.000
_cell.length_c   1.000
_cell.angle_alpha   90.00
_cell.angle_beta   90.00
_cell.angle_gamma   90.00
#
_symmetry.space_group_name_H-M   'P 1'
#
loop_
_entity.id
_entity.type
_entity.pdbx_description
1 polymer ?
#
loop_
_entity_poly.entity_id
_entity_poly.type
_entity_poly.pdbx_seq_one_letter_code
_entity_poly.pdbx_strand_id
1 'polypeptide(L)' 'MAHDALMRNESCGGHFREEFQTEEGEALRDDENFSHVAAWGFRGVGKEPELNKEPLEFENVKPSARSYK' A
#
# COMPACT_ATOMS: atom_id res chain seq x y z
N MET A 1 -1.94 8.20 -8.14
CA MET A 1 -2.65 6.92 -8.27
C MET A 1 -1.83 5.90 -9.05
N ALA A 2 -1.59 6.03 -10.36
CA ALA A 2 -0.85 5.00 -11.12
C ALA A 2 0.60 4.77 -10.64
N HIS A 3 1.35 5.84 -10.35
CA HIS A 3 2.71 5.72 -9.79
C HIS A 3 2.73 4.99 -8.44
N ASP A 4 1.77 5.34 -7.57
CA ASP A 4 1.64 4.71 -6.25
C ASP A 4 1.34 3.21 -6.38
N ALA A 5 0.34 2.86 -7.21
CA ALA A 5 -0.04 1.48 -7.46
C ALA A 5 1.10 0.64 -8.06
N LEU A 6 1.92 1.24 -8.94
CA LEU A 6 3.10 0.58 -9.51
C LEU A 6 4.18 0.32 -8.45
N MET A 7 4.38 1.25 -7.51
CA MET A 7 5.39 1.13 -6.46
C MET A 7 4.97 0.21 -5.30
N ARG A 8 3.67 0.07 -5.05
CA ARG A 8 3.12 -0.78 -3.98
C ARG A 8 3.10 -2.25 -4.43
N ASN A 9 4.15 -2.97 -4.05
CA ASN A 9 4.32 -4.41 -4.24
C ASN A 9 3.63 -5.20 -3.11
N GLU A 10 2.32 -4.96 -2.96
CA GLU A 10 1.45 -5.65 -2.01
C GLU A 10 0.01 -5.68 -2.54
N SER A 11 -0.88 -6.40 -1.86
CA SER A 11 -2.34 -6.17 -1.93
C SER A 11 -2.87 -5.75 -0.58
N CYS A 12 -3.55 -4.61 -0.52
CA CYS A 12 -4.11 -4.05 0.70
C CYS A 12 -5.42 -3.29 0.41
N GLY A 13 -6.53 -3.79 0.96
CA GLY A 13 -7.85 -3.17 0.80
C GLY A 13 -8.30 -3.16 -0.67
N GLY A 14 -8.54 -1.97 -1.23
CA GLY A 14 -8.97 -1.80 -2.62
C GLY A 14 -7.82 -1.84 -3.65
N HIS A 15 -6.56 -1.81 -3.21
CA HIS A 15 -5.40 -2.03 -4.07
C HIS A 15 -5.10 -3.54 -4.09
N PHE A 16 -5.37 -4.19 -5.21
CA PHE A 16 -5.23 -5.63 -5.35
C PHE A 16 -4.38 -5.98 -6.56
N ARG A 17 -3.37 -6.81 -6.34
CA ARG A 17 -2.43 -7.30 -7.35
C ARG A 17 -2.41 -8.82 -7.26
N GLU A 18 -2.67 -9.48 -8.38
CA GLU A 18 -2.69 -10.94 -8.45
C GLU A 18 -1.33 -11.58 -8.12
N GLU A 19 -0.23 -10.83 -8.29
CA GLU A 19 1.10 -11.29 -7.86
C GLU A 19 1.28 -11.30 -6.34
N PHE A 20 0.42 -10.58 -5.60
CA PHE A 20 0.46 -10.39 -4.15
C PHE A 20 -0.88 -10.79 -3.54
N GLN A 21 -1.26 -12.05 -3.73
CA GLN A 21 -2.44 -12.65 -3.10
C GLN A 21 -2.04 -13.96 -2.41
N THR A 22 -2.84 -14.41 -1.45
CA THR A 22 -2.70 -15.77 -0.89
C THR A 22 -3.09 -16.82 -1.93
N GLU A 23 -2.80 -18.09 -1.65
CA GLU A 23 -3.19 -19.20 -2.55
C GLU A 23 -4.71 -19.27 -2.77
N GLU A 24 -5.50 -18.70 -1.87
CA GLU A 24 -6.96 -18.67 -1.94
C GLU A 24 -7.52 -17.36 -2.50
N GLY A 25 -6.65 -16.51 -3.03
CA GLY A 25 -7.03 -15.26 -3.70
C GLY A 25 -7.37 -14.10 -2.75
N GLU A 26 -6.97 -14.17 -1.47
CA GLU A 26 -7.12 -13.05 -0.55
C GLU A 26 -5.94 -12.08 -0.65
N ALA A 27 -6.16 -10.82 -0.29
CA ALA A 27 -5.12 -9.79 -0.35
C ALA A 27 -3.94 -10.12 0.59
N LEU A 28 -2.73 -10.22 0.02
CA LEU A 28 -1.50 -10.38 0.79
C LEU A 28 -0.88 -9.00 1.06
N ARG A 29 -1.12 -8.48 2.26
CA ARG A 29 -0.61 -7.17 2.72
C ARG A 29 0.80 -7.30 3.29
N ASP A 30 1.64 -6.30 3.05
CA ASP A 30 3.00 -6.23 3.56
C ASP A 30 3.16 -5.04 4.53
N ASP A 31 2.96 -5.35 5.81
CA ASP A 31 3.02 -4.37 6.90
C ASP A 31 4.46 -3.90 7.20
N GLU A 32 5.51 -4.60 6.73
CA GLU A 32 6.91 -4.19 6.96
C GLU A 32 7.28 -3.03 6.04
N ASN A 33 6.92 -3.12 4.76
CA ASN A 33 7.32 -2.13 3.75
C ASN A 33 6.27 -1.06 3.48
N PHE A 34 4.98 -1.34 3.70
CA PHE A 34 3.89 -0.49 3.25
C PHE A 34 2.93 -0.01 4.35
N SER A 35 3.33 -0.10 5.62
CA SER A 35 2.65 0.56 6.76
C SER A 35 2.86 2.07 6.77
N HIS A 36 2.42 2.75 5.71
CA HIS A 36 2.46 4.21 5.58
C HIS A 36 1.35 4.74 4.66
N VAL A 37 1.01 6.00 4.86
CA VAL A 37 0.22 6.78 3.89
C VAL A 37 1.19 7.42 2.89
N ALA A 38 0.80 7.43 1.61
CA ALA A 38 1.57 8.04 0.53
C ALA A 38 0.79 9.21 -0.08
N ALA A 39 1.47 10.35 -0.24
CA ALA A 39 0.93 11.53 -0.92
C ALA A 39 1.89 11.99 -2.01
N TRP A 40 1.41 12.06 -3.24
CA TRP A 40 2.18 12.48 -4.41
C TRP A 40 1.93 13.95 -4.71
N GLY A 41 2.94 14.79 -4.46
CA GLY A 41 2.90 16.22 -4.71
C GLY A 41 3.20 16.56 -6.16
N PHE A 42 2.40 17.44 -6.77
CA PHE A 42 2.66 17.95 -8.12
C PHE A 42 3.76 19.01 -8.09
N ARG A 43 4.79 18.84 -8.93
CA ARG A 43 5.95 19.74 -8.99
C ARG A 43 6.04 20.60 -10.25
N GLY A 44 5.03 20.53 -11.12
CA GLY A 44 5.02 21.18 -12.43
C GLY A 44 5.07 20.17 -13.58
N VAL A 45 4.69 20.62 -14.77
CA VAL A 45 4.62 19.78 -15.97
C VAL A 45 6.02 19.30 -16.36
N GLY A 46 6.15 17.99 -16.66
CA GLY A 46 7.41 17.37 -17.05
C GLY A 46 8.40 17.15 -15.90
N LYS A 47 7.99 17.41 -14.65
CA LYS A 47 8.79 17.07 -13.47
C LYS A 47 8.18 15.86 -12.76
N GLU A 48 9.06 15.00 -12.26
CA GLU A 48 8.64 13.88 -11.42
C GLU A 48 7.88 14.38 -10.19
N PRO A 49 6.74 13.75 -9.84
CA PRO A 49 6.01 14.08 -8.64
C PRO A 49 6.82 13.66 -7.41
N GLU A 50 6.60 14.35 -6.30
CA GLU A 50 7.30 14.06 -5.05
C GLU A 50 6.46 13.17 -4.15
N LEU A 51 7.06 12.07 -3.70
CA LEU A 51 6.43 11.14 -2.78
C LEU A 51 6.71 11.55 -1.33
N ASN A 52 5.66 11.93 -0.63
CA ASN A 52 5.67 12.08 0.82
C ASN A 52 5.10 10.81 1.45
N LYS A 53 5.81 10.26 2.46
CA LYS A 53 5.38 9.08 3.21
C LYS A 53 5.23 9.44 4.68
N GLU A 54 4.10 9.06 5.26
CA GLU A 54 3.84 9.18 6.69
C GLU A 54 3.66 7.78 7.28
N PRO A 55 4.58 7.32 8.16
CA PRO A 55 4.47 6.02 8.81
C PRO A 55 3.19 5.89 9.63
N LEU A 56 2.57 4.71 9.59
CA LEU A 56 1.42 4.39 10.44
C LEU A 56 1.89 3.64 11.68
N GLU A 57 1.61 4.21 12.85
CA GLU A 57 1.88 3.58 14.15
C GLU A 57 0.58 3.12 14.81
N PHE A 58 0.57 1.86 15.26
CA PHE A 58 -0.61 1.22 15.83
C PHE A 58 -0.39 0.87 17.30
N GLU A 59 -0.70 1.81 18.19
CA GLU A 59 -0.48 1.66 19.64
C GLU A 59 -1.45 0.69 20.31
N ASN A 60 -2.74 0.78 19.96
CA ASN A 60 -3.80 0.11 20.70
C ASN A 60 -4.22 -1.24 20.09
N VAL A 61 -4.13 -1.36 18.76
CA VAL A 61 -4.58 -2.55 18.03
C VAL A 61 -3.55 -2.88 16.99
N LYS A 62 -2.84 -4.00 17.17
CA LYS A 62 -1.87 -4.47 16.19
C LYS A 62 -2.59 -4.95 14.93
N PRO A 63 -2.07 -4.62 13.72
CA PRO A 63 -2.63 -5.13 12.49
C PRO A 63 -2.60 -6.66 12.47
N SER A 64 -3.68 -7.27 11.97
CA SER A 64 -3.76 -8.70 11.70
C SER A 64 -4.14 -8.94 10.24
N ALA A 65 -3.83 -10.13 9.72
CA ALA A 65 -4.31 -10.56 8.43
C ALA A 65 -5.84 -10.67 8.46
N ARG A 66 -6.50 -10.06 7.47
CA ARG A 66 -7.95 -10.11 7.33
C ARG A 66 -8.32 -11.28 6.41
N SER A 67 -9.11 -12.21 6.93
CA SER A 67 -9.71 -13.30 6.15
C SER A 67 -11.23 -13.24 6.27
N TYR A 68 -11.94 -13.62 5.20
CA TYR A 68 -13.41 -13.67 5.18
C TYR A 68 -13.97 -15.09 5.32
N LYS A 69 -13.10 -16.06 5.56
CA LYS A 69 -13.49 -17.44 5.90
C LYS A 69 -13.98 -17.56 7.34
#